data_AF-A0A1G7NHB4-F1
#
_entry.id   AF-A0A1G7NHB4-F1
#
_cell.length_a   1.000
_cell.length_b   1.000
_cell.length_c   1.000
_cell.angle_alpha   90.00
_cell.angle_beta   90.00
_cell.angle_gamma   90.00
#
_symmetry.space_group_name_H-M   'P 1'
#
loop_
_entity.id
_entity.type
_entity.pdbx_description
1 polymer ?
#
loop_
_entity_poly.entity_id
_entity_poly.type
_entity_poly.pdbx_seq_one_letter_code
_entity_poly.pdbx_strand_id
1 'polypeptide(L)'
;MKYLFAAAVLVTTAFAGISAADAAGGCGPGWHRGPYGGCVRNRGVVVAPGAVVVRPPVVVERPVVVAPRVRACPYGFVWRYGRCRPI
;
A
#
# COMPACT_ATOMS: atom_id res chain seq x y z
N MET A 1 -41.13 -1.65 43.65
CA MET A 1 -41.38 -2.14 42.28
C MET A 1 -41.31 -1.05 41.21
N LYS A 2 -41.93 0.14 41.36
CA LYS A 2 -41.94 1.18 40.30
C LYS A 2 -40.56 1.60 39.78
N TYR A 3 -39.56 1.70 40.66
CA TYR A 3 -38.20 2.09 40.29
C TYR A 3 -37.45 0.98 39.55
N LEU A 4 -37.80 -0.29 39.79
CA LEU A 4 -37.23 -1.42 39.07
C LEU A 4 -37.71 -1.43 37.62
N PHE A 5 -38.99 -1.13 37.39
CA PHE A 5 -39.55 -0.96 36.05
C PHE A 5 -38.94 0.24 35.34
N ALA A 6 -38.83 1.39 36.01
CA ALA A 6 -38.19 2.58 35.43
C ALA A 6 -36.73 2.32 35.07
N ALA A 7 -35.97 1.63 35.94
CA ALA A 7 -34.59 1.26 35.66
C ALA A 7 -34.48 0.29 34.48
N ALA A 8 -35.34 -0.73 34.41
CA ALA A 8 -35.34 -1.68 33.29
C ALA A 8 -35.62 -0.98 31.95
N VAL A 9 -36.61 -0.08 31.91
CA VAL A 9 -36.91 0.71 30.70
C VAL A 9 -35.72 1.57 30.29
N LEU A 10 -35.13 2.34 31.22
CA LEU A 10 -33.98 3.19 30.94
C LEU A 10 -32.75 2.40 30.44
N VAL A 11 -32.49 1.24 31.02
CA VAL A 11 -31.40 0.35 30.61
C VAL A 11 -31.66 -0.15 29.20
N THR A 12 -32.84 -0.70 28.92
CA THR A 12 -33.16 -1.25 27.58
C THR A 12 -33.13 -0.19 26.46
N THR A 13 -33.60 1.04 26.72
CA THR A 13 -33.56 2.12 25.72
C THR A 13 -32.15 2.65 25.51
N ALA A 14 -31.28 2.66 26.53
CA ALA A 14 -29.89 3.08 26.38
C ALA A 14 -29.11 2.18 25.40
N PHE A 15 -29.38 0.87 25.37
CA PHE A 15 -28.70 -0.05 24.45
C PHE A 15 -29.31 -0.08 23.05
N ALA A 16 -30.53 0.44 22.84
CA ALA A 16 -31.19 0.45 21.54
C ALA A 16 -30.46 1.31 20.48
N GLY A 17 -29.62 2.27 20.91
CA GLY A 17 -28.83 3.11 20.02
C GLY A 17 -27.49 2.51 19.59
N ILE A 18 -27.09 1.36 20.15
CA ILE A 18 -25.81 0.74 19.82
C ILE A 18 -25.96 -0.02 18.49
N SER A 19 -25.55 0.65 17.41
CA SER A 19 -25.45 0.02 16.10
C SER A 19 -24.15 -0.78 16.00
N ALA A 20 -24.16 -1.85 15.19
CA ALA A 20 -22.95 -2.56 14.85
C ALA A 20 -21.94 -1.60 14.21
N ALA A 21 -20.70 -1.62 14.69
CA ALA A 21 -19.63 -0.84 14.07
C ALA A 21 -19.24 -1.50 12.73
N ASP A 22 -19.76 -0.98 11.63
CA ASP A 22 -19.38 -1.42 10.30
C ASP A 22 -17.97 -0.91 9.95
N ALA A 23 -16.98 -1.80 9.98
CA ALA A 23 -15.62 -1.50 9.50
C ALA A 23 -15.61 -1.01 8.04
N ALA A 24 -16.64 -1.37 7.26
CA ALA A 24 -16.83 -0.90 5.90
C ALA A 24 -17.28 0.58 5.82
N GLY A 25 -17.83 1.18 6.89
CA GLY A 25 -18.32 2.56 6.88
C GLY A 25 -19.35 2.84 5.78
N GLY A 26 -20.14 1.84 5.41
CA GLY A 26 -21.11 1.87 4.31
C GLY A 26 -20.55 1.53 2.91
N CYS A 27 -19.27 1.18 2.77
CA CYS A 27 -18.63 0.90 1.47
C CYS A 27 -18.87 -0.51 0.90
N GLY A 28 -19.51 -1.40 1.66
CA GLY A 28 -19.77 -2.78 1.27
C GLY A 28 -18.59 -3.75 1.49
N PRO A 29 -18.79 -5.06 1.25
CA PRO A 29 -17.79 -6.09 1.52
C PRO A 29 -16.49 -5.90 0.73
N GLY A 30 -15.34 -5.98 1.40
CA GLY A 30 -14.02 -5.82 0.78
C GLY A 30 -13.55 -4.37 0.62
N TRP A 31 -14.29 -3.41 1.17
CA TRP A 31 -13.96 -1.99 1.17
C TRP A 31 -14.09 -1.39 2.59
N HIS A 32 -13.41 -0.29 2.84
CA HIS A 32 -13.54 0.51 4.07
C HIS A 32 -13.56 2.00 3.72
N ARG A 33 -14.09 2.82 4.62
CA ARG A 33 -14.02 4.27 4.48
C ARG A 33 -12.62 4.75 4.85
N GLY A 34 -11.93 5.35 3.89
CA GLY A 34 -10.60 5.91 4.09
C GLY A 34 -10.65 7.22 4.90
N PRO A 35 -9.48 7.70 5.36
CA PRO A 35 -9.37 8.95 6.14
C PRO A 35 -9.84 10.20 5.37
N TYR A 36 -9.82 10.15 4.03
CA TYR A 36 -10.32 11.21 3.17
C TYR A 36 -11.82 11.07 2.82
N GLY A 37 -12.56 10.19 3.51
CA GLY A 37 -14.01 10.03 3.37
C GLY A 37 -14.47 9.16 2.17
N GLY A 38 -13.58 8.79 1.26
CA GLY A 38 -13.88 7.89 0.14
C GLY A 38 -13.82 6.40 0.51
N CYS A 39 -14.43 5.55 -0.32
CA CYS A 39 -14.34 4.10 -0.19
C CYS A 39 -13.03 3.57 -0.79
N VAL A 40 -12.24 2.87 0.02
CA VAL A 40 -10.94 2.32 -0.33
C VAL A 40 -10.98 0.80 -0.23
N ARG A 41 -10.37 0.10 -1.20
CA ARG A 41 -10.34 -1.36 -1.22
C ARG A 41 -9.50 -1.86 -0.03
N ASN A 42 -9.97 -2.91 0.61
CA ASN A 42 -9.19 -3.63 1.62
C ASN A 42 -7.98 -4.25 0.94
N ARG A 43 -6.83 -3.58 1.02
CA ARG A 43 -5.54 -4.18 0.69
C ARG A 43 -5.21 -5.09 1.87
N GLY A 44 -5.08 -6.39 1.59
CA GLY A 44 -5.04 -7.46 2.60
C GLY A 44 -3.91 -7.35 3.61
N VAL A 45 -4.05 -6.43 4.57
CA VAL A 45 -3.32 -6.45 5.83
C VAL A 45 -4.31 -6.96 6.86
N VAL A 46 -4.35 -8.28 6.98
CA VAL A 46 -4.94 -8.92 8.15
C VAL A 46 -3.97 -8.61 9.29
N VAL A 47 -4.26 -7.59 10.11
CA VAL A 47 -3.56 -7.42 11.39
C VAL A 47 -4.16 -8.45 12.34
N ALA A 48 -3.71 -9.70 12.22
CA ALA A 48 -3.89 -10.67 13.28
C ALA A 48 -3.10 -10.16 14.50
N PRO A 49 -3.70 -10.07 15.70
CA PRO A 49 -2.92 -9.78 16.90
C PRO A 49 -1.92 -10.91 17.11
N GLY A 50 -0.64 -10.70 16.76
CA GLY A 50 0.44 -11.62 17.11
C GLY A 50 1.46 -12.02 16.04
N ALA A 51 1.41 -11.54 14.79
CA ALA A 51 2.46 -11.89 13.84
C ALA A 51 2.81 -10.75 12.88
N VAL A 52 3.77 -9.92 13.29
CA VAL A 52 4.53 -9.10 12.34
C VAL A 52 5.54 -10.03 11.67
N VAL A 53 5.14 -10.68 10.58
CA VAL A 53 6.11 -11.35 9.70
C VAL A 53 6.75 -10.26 8.86
N VAL A 54 7.90 -9.76 9.31
CA VAL A 54 8.75 -8.89 8.47
C VAL A 54 9.26 -9.76 7.33
N ARG A 55 8.66 -9.62 6.15
CA ARG A 55 9.21 -10.21 4.93
C ARG A 55 10.60 -9.60 4.72
N PRO A 56 11.67 -10.41 4.61
CA PRO A 56 12.98 -9.86 4.31
C PRO A 56 12.89 -9.09 2.99
N PRO A 57 13.61 -7.95 2.86
CA PRO A 57 13.60 -7.18 1.63
C PRO A 57 14.05 -8.09 0.49
N VAL A 58 13.25 -8.14 -0.58
CA VAL A 58 13.64 -8.80 -1.82
C VAL A 58 14.79 -7.98 -2.41
N VAL A 59 16.02 -8.45 -2.23
CA VAL A 59 17.18 -7.87 -2.88
C VAL A 59 17.10 -8.26 -4.36
N VAL A 60 16.53 -7.36 -5.17
CA VAL A 60 16.63 -7.48 -6.62
C VAL A 60 18.02 -7.02 -7.00
N GLU A 61 18.93 -7.96 -7.21
CA GLU A 61 20.24 -7.69 -7.78
C GLU A 61 20.03 -7.12 -9.19
N ARG A 62 20.24 -5.82 -9.33
CA ARG A 62 20.15 -5.16 -10.64
C ARG A 62 21.31 -5.68 -11.49
N PRO A 63 21.07 -6.15 -12.72
CA PRO A 63 22.16 -6.52 -13.60
C PRO A 63 23.01 -5.27 -13.86
N VAL A 64 24.30 -5.36 -13.56
CA VAL A 64 25.28 -4.33 -13.92
C VAL A 64 25.41 -4.35 -15.44
N VAL A 65 24.72 -3.42 -16.10
CA VAL A 65 24.84 -3.25 -17.55
C VAL A 65 26.15 -2.53 -17.84
N VAL A 66 27.17 -3.28 -18.25
CA VAL A 66 28.39 -2.68 -18.80
C VAL A 66 28.07 -2.19 -20.21
N ALA A 67 27.74 -0.91 -20.32
CA ALA A 67 27.61 -0.28 -21.64
C ALA A 67 28.96 -0.39 -22.37
N PRO A 68 28.99 -0.82 -23.65
CA PRO A 68 30.19 -0.77 -24.44
C PRO A 68 30.70 0.68 -24.44
N ARG A 69 31.96 0.91 -24.06
CA ARG A 69 32.60 2.20 -24.32
C ARG A 69 32.62 2.37 -25.83
N VAL A 70 31.67 3.15 -26.34
CA VAL A 70 31.64 3.52 -27.76
C VAL A 70 32.98 4.18 -28.03
N ARG A 71 33.79 3.60 -28.93
CA ARG A 71 35.04 4.20 -29.37
C ARG A 71 34.68 5.36 -30.29
N ALA A 72 34.20 6.46 -29.71
CA ALA A 72 33.83 7.65 -30.44
C ALA A 72 35.10 8.42 -30.81
N CYS A 73 35.27 8.68 -32.10
CA CYS A 73 36.29 9.61 -32.57
C CYS A 73 35.77 11.04 -32.45
N PRO A 74 36.64 12.03 -32.20
CA PRO A 74 36.29 13.44 -32.30
C PRO A 74 35.69 13.78 -33.67
N TYR A 75 34.92 14.86 -33.73
CA TYR A 75 34.36 15.35 -34.98
C TYR A 75 35.48 15.61 -36.01
N GLY A 76 35.28 15.13 -37.24
CA GLY A 76 36.31 15.18 -38.30
C GLY A 76 37.22 13.96 -38.39
N PHE A 77 37.01 12.92 -37.56
CA PHE A 77 37.82 11.69 -37.57
C PHE A 77 36.95 10.43 -37.65
N VAL A 78 37.42 9.40 -38.36
CA VAL A 78 36.81 8.08 -38.49
C VAL A 78 37.67 6.99 -37.83
N TRP A 79 37.01 5.99 -37.25
CA TRP A 79 37.70 4.83 -36.69
C TRP A 79 38.17 3.89 -37.80
N ARG A 80 39.48 3.75 -38.00
CA ARG A 80 40.09 2.77 -38.93
C ARG A 80 41.38 2.20 -38.35
N TYR A 81 41.54 0.88 -38.46
CA TYR A 81 42.74 0.15 -38.02
C TYR A 81 43.09 0.40 -36.54
N GLY A 82 42.09 0.42 -35.67
CA GLY A 82 42.30 0.56 -34.22
C GLY A 82 42.60 1.98 -33.72
N ARG A 83 42.48 3.01 -34.57
CA ARG A 83 42.70 4.42 -34.20
C ARG A 83 41.78 5.37 -34.96
N CYS A 84 41.60 6.58 -34.43
CA CYS A 84 40.94 7.67 -35.12
C CYS A 84 41.86 8.26 -36.20
N ARG A 85 41.35 8.42 -37.43
CA ARG A 85 42.05 9.03 -38.57
C ARG A 85 41.20 10.17 -39.15
N PRO A 86 41.80 11.24 -39.68
CA PRO A 86 41.04 12.31 -40.35
C PRO A 86 40.16 11.75 -41.47
N ILE A 87 38.99 12.37 -41.68
CA ILE A 87 38.14 12.14 -42.86
C ILE A 87 38.87 12.60 -44.12
#